data_AF-A0A496XHA1-F1
#
_entry.id   AF-A0A496XHA1-F1
#
_cell.length_a   1.000
_cell.length_b   1.000
_cell.length_c   1.000
_cell.angle_alpha   90.00
_cell.angle_beta   90.00
_cell.angle_gamma   90.00
#
_symmetry.space_group_name_H-M   'P 1'
#
loop_
_entity.id
_entity.type
_entity.pdbx_description
1 polymer ?
#
loop_
_entity_poly.entity_id
_entity_poly.type
_entity_poly.pdbx_seq_one_letter_code
_entity_poly.pdbx_strand_id
1 'polypeptide(L)'
;MLSKRPSSEPITQQSKLLPSLFEHIDEDQRLTVFHVGLALPETVDFFSRYRCKLHFVDLFAELPIVSNEENNPSLGQQFGDLLRFSPGTRFDICLFWDLFNFLDSDAITAFLKELRPYLHTGCLAHGFSVHNLKSTQSDQLYGIREIDTLRLRARPAALPAYAPHNQGRLKTLLSGFTFERSVLLPDSRLELLLRAKA
;
A
#
# COMPACT_ATOMS: atom_id res chain seq x y z
N MET A 1 -41.97 4.22 -8.36
CA MET A 1 -40.76 3.73 -9.06
C MET A 1 -39.77 3.24 -8.01
N LEU A 2 -39.62 1.93 -7.83
CA LEU A 2 -38.59 1.40 -6.95
C LEU A 2 -37.23 1.64 -7.60
N SER A 3 -36.42 2.50 -7.00
CA SER A 3 -35.02 2.66 -7.38
C SER A 3 -34.31 1.33 -7.13
N LYS A 4 -33.91 0.64 -8.21
CA LYS A 4 -33.02 -0.49 -8.13
C LYS A 4 -31.75 0.00 -7.42
N ARG A 5 -31.50 -0.44 -6.19
CA ARG A 5 -30.15 -0.38 -5.61
C ARG A 5 -29.25 -1.08 -6.63
N PRO A 6 -28.18 -0.45 -7.15
CA PRO A 6 -27.24 -1.19 -7.97
C PRO A 6 -26.78 -2.39 -7.15
N SER A 7 -27.00 -3.58 -7.70
CA SER A 7 -26.43 -4.82 -7.19
C SER A 7 -24.92 -4.61 -7.19
N SER A 8 -24.34 -4.32 -6.03
CA SER A 8 -22.90 -4.17 -5.85
C SER A 8 -22.29 -5.56 -5.90
N GLU A 9 -22.34 -6.20 -7.06
CA GLU A 9 -21.49 -7.34 -7.28
C GLU A 9 -20.05 -6.84 -7.12
N PRO A 10 -19.30 -7.50 -6.25
CA PRO A 10 -17.97 -7.06 -5.89
C PRO A 10 -17.02 -7.23 -7.08
N ILE A 11 -16.45 -6.12 -7.54
CA ILE A 11 -15.53 -6.10 -8.69
C ILE A 11 -14.24 -6.83 -8.27
N THR A 12 -13.80 -7.78 -9.08
CA THR A 12 -12.50 -8.42 -8.92
C THR A 12 -11.51 -7.92 -9.95
N GLN A 13 -10.24 -7.86 -9.56
CA GLN A 13 -9.14 -7.49 -10.42
C GLN A 13 -8.03 -8.54 -10.34
N GLN A 14 -7.52 -8.94 -11.50
CA GLN A 14 -6.34 -9.77 -11.58
C GLN A 14 -5.08 -8.94 -11.26
N SER A 15 -4.30 -9.41 -10.30
CA SER A 15 -2.97 -8.92 -10.00
C SER A 15 -1.95 -9.72 -10.80
N LYS A 16 -0.97 -9.02 -11.40
CA LYS A 16 0.13 -9.64 -12.14
C LYS A 16 1.38 -9.83 -11.28
N LEU A 17 1.49 -9.11 -10.15
CA LEU A 17 2.70 -9.07 -9.33
C LEU A 17 2.50 -9.46 -7.87
N LEU A 18 1.27 -9.49 -7.35
CA LEU A 18 0.99 -9.93 -5.98
C LEU A 18 1.44 -11.38 -5.72
N PRO A 19 1.27 -12.35 -6.64
CA PRO A 19 1.75 -13.72 -6.40
C PRO A 19 3.25 -13.79 -6.08
N SER A 20 4.05 -12.90 -6.67
CA SER A 20 5.50 -12.88 -6.46
C SER A 20 5.93 -12.48 -5.05
N LEU A 21 5.02 -11.92 -4.23
CA LEU A 21 5.28 -11.72 -2.80
C LEU A 21 5.39 -13.05 -2.04
N PHE A 22 4.78 -14.11 -2.56
CA PHE A 22 4.58 -15.38 -1.86
C PHE A 22 5.42 -16.55 -2.42
N GLU A 23 6.16 -16.34 -3.51
CA GLU A 23 6.95 -17.39 -4.19
C GLU A 23 8.03 -18.05 -3.31
N HIS A 24 8.52 -17.35 -2.28
CA HIS A 24 9.63 -17.79 -1.44
C HIS A 24 9.27 -17.84 0.05
N ILE A 25 8.00 -18.07 0.36
CA ILE A 25 7.54 -18.21 1.74
C ILE A 25 7.57 -19.69 2.10
N ASP A 26 8.43 -20.04 3.06
CA ASP A 26 8.49 -21.39 3.60
C ASP A 26 7.22 -21.70 4.42
N GLU A 27 6.73 -22.94 4.36
CA GLU A 27 5.50 -23.36 5.06
C GLU A 27 5.58 -23.15 6.59
N ASP A 28 6.79 -23.28 7.17
CA ASP A 28 7.04 -23.11 8.60
C ASP A 28 7.36 -21.66 9.00
N GLN A 29 7.60 -20.77 8.02
CA GLN A 29 7.97 -19.39 8.30
C GLN A 29 6.78 -18.61 8.85
N ARG A 30 7.02 -17.88 9.95
CA ARG A 30 6.06 -16.89 10.44
C ARG A 30 6.24 -15.58 9.67
N LEU A 31 5.25 -15.22 8.87
CA LEU A 31 5.23 -13.94 8.15
C LEU A 31 4.88 -12.77 9.06
N THR A 32 5.54 -11.64 8.85
CA THR A 32 5.12 -10.35 9.42
C THR A 32 4.77 -9.39 8.29
N VAL A 33 3.51 -8.96 8.25
CA VAL A 33 2.97 -8.18 7.12
C VAL A 33 2.58 -6.79 7.60
N PHE A 34 3.07 -5.77 6.92
CA PHE A 34 2.59 -4.40 7.04
C PHE A 34 1.52 -4.14 5.98
N HIS A 35 0.33 -3.77 6.39
CA HIS A 35 -0.80 -3.48 5.51
C HIS A 35 -1.27 -2.04 5.72
N VAL A 36 -1.16 -1.22 4.67
CA VAL A 36 -1.70 0.13 4.69
C VAL A 36 -3.20 0.08 4.40
N GLY A 37 -4.00 0.75 5.23
CA GLY A 37 -5.45 0.82 5.07
C GLY A 37 -6.24 -0.15 5.95
N LEU A 38 -7.56 -0.14 5.74
CA LEU A 38 -8.53 -0.92 6.51
C LEU A 38 -8.29 -2.44 6.45
N ALA A 39 -8.59 -3.12 7.55
CA ALA A 39 -8.60 -4.58 7.63
C ALA A 39 -9.85 -5.16 6.94
N LEU A 40 -9.78 -5.29 5.62
CA LEU A 40 -10.88 -5.89 4.85
C LEU A 40 -10.99 -7.41 5.11
N PRO A 41 -12.21 -7.97 5.18
CA PRO A 41 -12.40 -9.40 5.43
C PRO A 41 -11.65 -10.28 4.45
N GLU A 42 -11.63 -9.93 3.17
CA GLU A 42 -10.93 -10.70 2.14
C GLU A 42 -9.44 -10.88 2.48
N THR A 43 -8.75 -9.79 2.83
CA THR A 43 -7.34 -9.85 3.20
C THR A 43 -7.11 -10.67 4.47
N VAL A 44 -7.98 -10.53 5.48
CA VAL A 44 -7.87 -11.30 6.73
C VAL A 44 -8.06 -12.79 6.47
N ASP A 45 -9.08 -13.16 5.69
CA ASP A 45 -9.38 -14.55 5.32
C ASP A 45 -8.28 -15.16 4.43
N PHE A 46 -7.65 -14.36 3.57
CA PHE A 46 -6.51 -14.80 2.78
C PHE A 46 -5.31 -15.11 3.67
N PHE A 47 -4.96 -14.19 4.57
CA PHE A 47 -3.80 -14.34 5.45
C PHE A 47 -4.02 -15.35 6.60
N SER A 48 -5.26 -15.72 6.93
CA SER A 48 -5.55 -16.78 7.91
C SER A 48 -5.03 -18.15 7.49
N ARG A 49 -4.71 -18.33 6.20
CA ARG A 49 -4.09 -19.54 5.64
C ARG A 49 -2.58 -19.62 5.93
N TYR A 50 -1.97 -18.52 6.38
CA TYR A 50 -0.55 -18.43 6.67
C TYR A 50 -0.31 -18.26 8.17
N ARG A 51 0.80 -18.80 8.67
CA ARG A 51 1.31 -18.44 9.99
C ARG A 51 1.82 -17.00 9.93
N CYS A 52 0.99 -16.01 10.28
CA CYS A 52 1.36 -14.61 10.11
C CYS A 52 1.07 -13.71 11.33
N LYS A 53 1.65 -12.51 11.31
CA LYS A 53 1.26 -11.37 12.12
C LYS A 53 0.94 -10.22 11.16
N LEU A 54 -0.31 -9.76 11.17
CA LEU A 54 -0.76 -8.65 10.33
C LEU A 54 -0.75 -7.36 11.13
N HIS A 55 -0.11 -6.32 10.58
CA HIS A 55 -0.08 -4.97 11.11
C HIS A 55 -0.85 -4.06 10.18
N PHE A 56 -2.07 -3.69 10.56
CA PHE A 56 -2.89 -2.73 9.82
C PHE A 56 -2.63 -1.32 10.34
N VAL A 57 -2.29 -0.40 9.44
CA VAL A 57 -2.20 1.04 9.74
C VAL A 57 -2.94 1.79 8.64
N ASP A 58 -4.04 2.46 8.99
CA ASP A 58 -4.86 3.17 8.00
C ASP A 58 -4.32 4.58 7.73
N LEU A 59 -3.20 4.67 7.00
CA LEU A 59 -2.61 5.95 6.62
C LEU A 59 -3.54 6.80 5.73
N PHE A 60 -4.56 6.19 5.09
CA PHE A 60 -5.53 6.94 4.30
C PHE A 60 -6.48 7.77 5.17
N ALA A 61 -6.73 7.34 6.42
CA ALA A 61 -7.56 8.08 7.37
C ALA A 61 -6.88 9.36 7.89
N GLU A 62 -5.55 9.43 7.77
CA GLU A 62 -4.72 10.54 8.25
C GLU A 62 -4.42 11.57 7.16
N LEU A 63 -4.94 11.37 5.94
CA LEU A 63 -4.74 12.32 4.84
C LEU A 63 -5.53 13.63 5.08
N PRO A 64 -4.97 14.80 4.73
CA PRO A 64 -3.65 15.00 4.13
C PRO A 64 -2.51 14.97 5.16
N ILE A 65 -1.44 14.23 4.86
CA ILE A 65 -0.22 14.20 5.69
C ILE A 65 0.78 15.21 5.10
N VAL A 66 0.80 16.41 5.65
CA VAL A 66 1.62 17.54 5.18
C VAL A 66 2.36 18.19 6.36
N SER A 67 3.52 18.82 6.08
CA SER A 67 4.19 19.67 7.07
C SER A 67 3.49 21.03 7.14
N ASN A 68 2.99 21.40 8.32
CA ASN A 68 2.48 22.74 8.57
C ASN A 68 3.39 23.47 9.57
N GLU A 69 3.86 24.65 9.20
CA GLU A 69 4.93 25.38 9.89
C GLU A 69 4.52 26.03 11.22
N GLU A 70 3.22 26.22 11.48
CA GLU A 70 2.81 27.11 12.58
C GLU A 70 2.44 26.43 13.90
N ASN A 71 2.11 25.13 13.95
CA ASN A 71 1.81 24.42 15.22
C ASN A 71 1.72 22.88 15.11
N ASN A 72 2.05 22.29 13.95
CA ASN A 72 1.85 20.86 13.73
C ASN A 72 3.14 20.04 13.92
N PRO A 73 3.05 18.77 14.33
CA PRO A 73 4.18 17.87 14.36
C PRO A 73 4.83 17.78 12.97
N SER A 74 6.16 17.67 12.94
CA SER A 74 6.90 17.41 11.70
C SER A 74 6.42 16.09 11.04
N LEU A 75 6.59 15.95 9.73
CA LEU A 75 6.23 14.71 9.02
C LEU A 75 6.86 13.46 9.66
N GLY A 76 8.11 13.56 10.11
CA GLY A 76 8.78 12.47 10.83
C GLY A 76 8.09 12.10 12.15
N GLN A 77 7.61 13.08 12.91
CA GLN A 77 6.84 12.81 14.13
C GLN A 77 5.46 12.21 13.80
N GLN A 78 4.76 12.73 12.79
CA GLN A 78 3.48 12.17 12.34
C GLN A 78 3.63 10.69 11.95
N PHE A 79 4.57 10.37 11.07
CA PHE A 79 4.81 8.97 10.69
C PHE A 79 5.39 8.14 11.83
N GLY A 80 6.25 8.69 12.67
CA GLY A 80 6.77 8.01 13.85
C GLY A 80 5.67 7.62 14.84
N ASP A 81 4.61 8.40 14.93
CA ASP A 81 3.44 8.12 15.76
C ASP A 81 2.50 7.08 15.15
N LEU A 82 2.34 7.13 13.82
CA LEU A 82 1.53 6.18 13.06
C LEU A 82 2.21 4.80 12.91
N LEU A 83 3.54 4.77 12.82
CA LEU A 83 4.35 3.57 12.60
C LEU A 83 5.01 3.06 13.90
N ARG A 84 4.25 3.08 15.00
CA ARG A 84 4.69 2.55 16.30
C ARG A 84 4.50 1.03 16.35
N PHE A 85 5.51 0.28 15.92
CA PHE A 85 5.51 -1.17 16.03
C PHE A 85 6.34 -1.64 17.23
N SER A 86 6.08 -2.87 17.70
CA SER A 86 6.84 -3.47 18.80
C SER A 86 8.34 -3.54 18.45
N PRO A 87 9.24 -3.36 19.43
CA PRO A 87 10.68 -3.53 19.21
C PRO A 87 11.01 -4.89 18.57
N GLY A 88 11.94 -4.89 17.62
CA GLY A 88 12.32 -6.10 16.88
C GLY A 88 11.38 -6.49 15.73
N THR A 89 10.30 -5.74 15.48
CA THR A 89 9.43 -5.97 14.31
C THR A 89 10.25 -5.83 13.02
N ARG A 90 10.14 -6.82 12.13
CA ARG A 90 10.72 -6.83 10.79
C ARG A 90 9.66 -7.35 9.83
N PHE A 91 9.37 -6.59 8.78
CA PHE A 91 8.33 -6.95 7.81
C PHE A 91 8.91 -7.79 6.68
N ASP A 92 8.21 -8.87 6.34
CA ASP A 92 8.50 -9.68 5.16
C ASP A 92 7.74 -9.14 3.94
N ILE A 93 6.54 -8.60 4.17
CA ILE A 93 5.67 -8.05 3.14
C ILE A 93 5.16 -6.68 3.59
N CYS A 94 5.22 -5.68 2.69
CA CYS A 94 4.52 -4.40 2.83
C CYS A 94 3.49 -4.21 1.70
N LEU A 95 2.23 -4.00 2.05
CA LEU A 95 1.14 -3.74 1.11
C LEU A 95 0.80 -2.24 1.18
N PHE A 96 1.32 -1.47 0.24
CA PHE A 96 1.13 -0.01 0.18
C PHE A 96 -0.09 0.40 -0.64
N TRP A 97 -0.62 -0.50 -1.47
CA TRP A 97 -1.71 -0.20 -2.41
C TRP A 97 -1.41 1.09 -3.20
N ASP A 98 -2.35 2.02 -3.31
CA ASP A 98 -2.20 3.28 -4.03
C ASP A 98 -1.75 4.47 -3.16
N LEU A 99 -1.21 4.22 -1.96
CA LEU A 99 -0.80 5.25 -0.99
C LEU A 99 0.05 6.37 -1.63
N PHE A 100 1.03 6.02 -2.46
CA PHE A 100 1.96 6.99 -3.03
C PHE A 100 1.33 7.94 -4.05
N ASN A 101 0.07 7.74 -4.44
CA ASN A 101 -0.67 8.74 -5.21
C ASN A 101 -1.26 9.85 -4.33
N PHE A 102 -1.15 9.77 -3.01
CA PHE A 102 -1.74 10.71 -2.04
C PHE A 102 -0.71 11.39 -1.13
N LEU A 103 0.57 11.09 -1.32
CA LEU A 103 1.66 11.67 -0.54
C LEU A 103 2.53 12.50 -1.47
N ASP A 104 2.89 13.71 -1.04
CA ASP A 104 3.89 14.51 -1.75
C ASP A 104 5.32 13.94 -1.57
N SER A 105 6.31 14.61 -2.15
CA SER A 105 7.70 14.15 -2.09
C SER A 105 8.28 14.09 -0.66
N ASP A 106 7.90 15.05 0.19
CA ASP A 106 8.45 15.19 1.54
C ASP A 106 7.77 14.17 2.46
N ALA A 107 6.46 13.96 2.31
CA ALA A 107 5.72 12.93 3.01
C ALA A 107 6.22 11.52 2.64
N ILE A 108 6.48 11.22 1.36
CA ILE A 108 7.07 9.93 0.96
C ILE A 108 8.45 9.75 1.60
N THR A 109 9.28 10.79 1.59
CA THR A 109 10.63 10.73 2.16
C THR A 109 10.59 10.47 3.67
N ALA A 110 9.71 11.19 4.39
CA ALA A 110 9.53 11.00 5.82
C ALA A 110 8.95 9.62 6.16
N PHE A 111 7.92 9.18 5.44
CA PHE A 111 7.32 7.85 5.58
C PHE A 111 8.37 6.74 5.46
N LEU A 112 9.19 6.79 4.41
CA LEU A 112 10.22 5.77 4.20
C LEU A 112 11.32 5.82 5.24
N LYS A 113 11.68 7.01 5.73
CA LYS A 113 12.64 7.17 6.82
C LYS A 113 12.14 6.47 8.10
N GLU A 114 10.89 6.68 8.46
CA GLU A 114 10.29 6.07 9.66
C GLU A 114 9.97 4.58 9.48
N LEU A 115 9.69 4.13 8.24
CA LEU A 115 9.48 2.72 7.95
C LEU A 115 10.80 1.91 7.92
N ARG A 116 11.91 2.53 7.51
CA ARG A 116 13.21 1.87 7.29
C ARG A 116 13.66 0.95 8.44
N PRO A 117 13.54 1.30 9.73
CA PRO A 117 13.97 0.44 10.83
C PRO A 117 13.28 -0.93 10.89
N TYR A 118 12.13 -1.07 10.22
CA TYR A 118 11.33 -2.30 10.17
C TYR A 118 11.55 -3.11 8.89
N LEU A 119 12.37 -2.62 7.96
CA LEU A 119 12.68 -3.30 6.71
C LEU A 119 13.95 -4.14 6.84
N HIS A 120 14.01 -5.22 6.06
CA HIS A 120 15.20 -6.06 5.86
C HIS A 120 15.34 -6.40 4.37
N THR A 121 16.49 -6.91 3.91
CA THR A 121 16.75 -7.15 2.48
C THR A 121 15.79 -8.16 1.82
N GLY A 122 15.18 -9.04 2.62
CA GLY A 122 14.17 -9.98 2.15
C GLY A 122 12.77 -9.38 2.04
N CYS A 123 12.54 -8.18 2.59
CA CYS A 123 11.23 -7.54 2.55
C CYS A 123 10.82 -7.20 1.12
N LEU A 124 9.67 -7.72 0.71
CA LEU A 124 9.00 -7.35 -0.53
C LEU A 124 7.88 -6.35 -0.25
N ALA A 125 7.57 -5.52 -1.24
CA ALA A 125 6.43 -4.63 -1.16
C ALA A 125 5.65 -4.59 -2.47
N HIS A 126 4.35 -4.36 -2.34
CA HIS A 126 3.41 -4.24 -3.45
C HIS A 126 2.63 -2.93 -3.35
N GLY A 127 2.34 -2.35 -4.51
CA GLY A 127 1.50 -1.17 -4.61
C GLY A 127 1.08 -0.85 -6.04
N PHE A 128 0.29 0.20 -6.15
CA PHE A 128 -0.20 0.78 -7.39
C PHE A 128 0.22 2.24 -7.49
N SER A 129 0.54 2.67 -8.71
CA SER A 129 0.70 4.08 -9.06
C SER A 129 -0.02 4.37 -10.36
N VAL A 130 -0.20 5.63 -10.72
CA VAL A 130 -0.75 5.97 -12.04
C VAL A 130 0.33 5.99 -13.11
N HIS A 131 -0.02 5.58 -14.33
CA HIS A 131 0.85 5.80 -15.49
C HIS A 131 0.82 7.25 -15.98
N ASN A 132 -0.36 7.90 -15.89
CA ASN A 132 -0.60 9.26 -16.36
C ASN A 132 -1.01 10.17 -15.19
N LEU A 133 -0.35 11.32 -15.04
CA LEU A 133 -0.64 12.29 -13.98
C LEU A 133 -2.03 12.94 -14.09
N LYS A 134 -2.66 12.87 -15.27
CA LYS A 134 -4.03 13.35 -15.49
C LYS A 134 -5.09 12.32 -15.09
N SER A 135 -4.69 11.12 -14.67
CA SER A 135 -5.63 10.09 -14.22
C SER A 135 -6.39 10.57 -12.98
N THR A 136 -7.70 10.32 -12.97
CA THR A 136 -8.54 10.56 -11.80
C THR A 136 -8.14 9.64 -10.65
N GLN A 137 -8.33 10.09 -9.41
CA GLN A 137 -8.10 9.25 -8.25
C GLN A 137 -8.97 7.98 -8.28
N SER A 138 -8.45 6.87 -7.76
CA SER A 138 -9.22 5.66 -7.58
C SER A 138 -9.91 5.69 -6.22
N ASP A 139 -11.24 5.64 -6.22
CA ASP A 139 -12.03 5.54 -4.98
C ASP A 139 -12.22 4.07 -4.57
N GLN A 140 -11.14 3.27 -4.62
CA GLN A 140 -11.18 1.84 -4.33
C GLN A 140 -10.38 1.50 -3.08
N LEU A 141 -10.85 0.48 -2.37
CA LEU A 141 -10.15 -0.28 -1.35
C LEU A 141 -9.80 -1.64 -1.94
N TYR A 142 -8.64 -2.17 -1.58
CA TYR A 142 -8.12 -3.41 -2.12
C TYR A 142 -8.09 -4.48 -1.02
N GLY A 143 -8.79 -5.58 -1.25
CA GLY A 143 -8.70 -6.80 -0.45
C GLY A 143 -8.06 -7.92 -1.24
N ILE A 144 -7.32 -8.82 -0.61
CA ILE A 144 -6.77 -10.00 -1.29
C ILE A 144 -7.83 -11.10 -1.24
N ARG A 145 -8.40 -11.50 -2.38
CA ARG A 145 -9.35 -12.61 -2.43
C ARG A 145 -8.62 -13.94 -2.58
N GLU A 146 -7.70 -14.00 -3.54
CA GLU A 146 -6.80 -15.12 -3.81
C GLU A 146 -5.42 -14.58 -4.18
N ILE A 147 -4.41 -15.46 -4.29
CA ILE A 147 -3.01 -15.08 -4.49
C ILE A 147 -2.75 -14.15 -5.69
N ASP A 148 -3.57 -14.25 -6.73
CA ASP A 148 -3.52 -13.45 -7.96
C ASP A 148 -4.75 -12.55 -8.15
N THR A 149 -5.68 -12.52 -7.19
CA THR A 149 -6.99 -11.92 -7.37
C THR A 149 -7.30 -10.96 -6.23
N LEU A 150 -7.43 -9.69 -6.57
CA LEU A 150 -7.91 -8.65 -5.67
C LEU A 150 -9.42 -8.52 -5.73
N ARG A 151 -9.99 -8.18 -4.58
CA ARG A 151 -11.35 -7.68 -4.41
C ARG A 151 -11.30 -6.16 -4.31
N LEU A 152 -12.05 -5.49 -5.17
CA LEU A 152 -12.22 -4.04 -5.09
C LEU A 152 -13.51 -3.71 -4.36
N ARG A 153 -13.43 -2.78 -3.42
CA ARG A 153 -14.59 -2.19 -2.74
C ARG A 153 -14.56 -0.68 -2.94
N ALA A 154 -15.71 -0.07 -3.17
CA ALA A 154 -15.79 1.39 -3.23
C ALA A 154 -15.42 1.99 -1.87
N ARG A 155 -14.58 3.02 -1.88
CA ARG A 155 -14.32 3.86 -0.73
C ARG A 155 -15.58 4.72 -0.46
N PRO A 156 -15.97 4.94 0.80
CA PRO A 156 -17.17 5.72 1.11
C PRO A 156 -17.09 7.19 0.67
N ALA A 157 -15.89 7.75 0.58
CA ALA A 157 -15.63 9.13 0.18
C ALA A 157 -14.31 9.23 -0.58
N ALA A 158 -14.21 10.23 -1.46
CA ALA A 158 -12.97 10.60 -2.13
C ALA A 158 -11.93 11.08 -1.10
N LEU A 159 -10.65 10.76 -1.34
CA LEU A 159 -9.57 11.15 -0.44
C LEU A 159 -9.03 12.54 -0.79
N PRO A 160 -8.55 13.31 0.21
CA PRO A 160 -7.84 14.55 -0.04
C PRO A 160 -6.40 14.29 -0.52
N ALA A 161 -5.71 15.36 -0.94
CA ALA A 161 -4.28 15.35 -1.30
C ALA A 161 -3.86 14.33 -2.37
N TYR A 162 -4.74 14.04 -3.34
CA TYR A 162 -4.34 13.28 -4.52
C TYR A 162 -3.26 14.04 -5.31
N ALA A 163 -2.04 13.53 -5.26
CA ALA A 163 -0.82 14.12 -5.78
C ALA A 163 0.07 13.02 -6.40
N PRO A 164 -0.36 12.41 -7.54
CA PRO A 164 0.40 11.34 -8.17
C PRO A 164 1.77 11.79 -8.69
N HIS A 165 2.71 10.85 -8.70
CA HIS A 165 4.07 11.06 -9.24
C HIS A 165 4.25 10.29 -10.54
N ASN A 166 5.01 10.84 -11.49
CA ASN A 166 5.41 10.07 -12.65
C ASN A 166 6.38 8.95 -12.22
N GLN A 167 6.47 7.88 -13.00
CA GLN A 167 7.23 6.69 -12.62
C GLN A 167 8.72 6.99 -12.32
N GLY A 168 9.34 7.90 -13.07
CA GLY A 168 10.73 8.30 -12.85
C GLY A 168 10.92 8.96 -11.49
N ARG A 169 10.07 9.94 -11.16
CA ARG A 169 10.07 10.61 -9.86
C ARG A 169 9.77 9.64 -8.73
N LEU A 170 8.77 8.76 -8.89
CA LEU A 170 8.42 7.78 -7.87
C LEU A 170 9.58 6.82 -7.59
N LYS A 171 10.31 6.38 -8.62
CA LYS A 171 11.53 5.56 -8.46
C LYS A 171 12.61 6.27 -7.66
N THR A 172 12.79 7.58 -7.86
CA THR A 172 13.72 8.39 -7.05
C THR A 172 13.25 8.53 -5.61
N LEU A 173 11.96 8.79 -5.39
CA LEU A 173 11.40 8.97 -4.05
C LEU A 173 11.44 7.66 -3.24
N LEU A 174 11.13 6.53 -3.87
CA LEU A 174 11.22 5.20 -3.27
C LEU A 174 12.65 4.63 -3.28
N SER A 175 13.66 5.49 -3.03
CA SER A 175 15.08 5.12 -3.11
C SER A 175 15.49 4.00 -2.14
N GLY A 176 14.78 3.83 -1.02
CA GLY A 176 14.94 2.71 -0.09
C GLY A 176 14.47 1.35 -0.63
N PHE A 177 13.89 1.33 -1.83
CA PHE A 177 13.47 0.12 -2.54
C PHE A 177 14.14 -0.01 -3.91
N THR A 178 14.32 -1.24 -4.35
CA THR A 178 14.59 -1.62 -5.74
C THR A 178 13.27 -1.97 -6.40
N PHE A 179 13.02 -1.44 -7.60
CA PHE A 179 11.86 -1.85 -8.41
C PHE A 179 12.21 -3.14 -9.12
N GLU A 180 11.73 -4.27 -8.59
CA GLU A 180 11.91 -5.58 -9.20
C GLU A 180 11.15 -5.65 -10.52
N ARG A 181 9.86 -5.29 -10.49
CA ARG A 181 8.98 -5.34 -11.65
C ARG A 181 7.94 -4.22 -11.58
N SER A 182 7.52 -3.75 -12.75
CA SER A 182 6.38 -2.85 -12.89
C SER A 182 5.59 -3.24 -14.14
N VAL A 183 4.27 -3.37 -14.01
CA VAL A 183 3.38 -3.79 -15.09
C VAL A 183 2.30 -2.74 -15.28
N LEU A 184 2.13 -2.28 -16.52
CA LEU A 184 1.00 -1.44 -16.91
C LEU A 184 -0.25 -2.30 -17.05
N LEU A 185 -1.28 -1.96 -16.27
CA LEU A 185 -2.58 -2.60 -16.30
C LEU A 185 -3.50 -1.95 -17.34
N PRO A 186 -4.56 -2.65 -17.80
CA PRO A 186 -5.51 -2.12 -18.79
C PRO A 186 -6.22 -0.82 -18.35
N ASP A 187 -6.30 -0.56 -17.05
CA ASP A 187 -6.92 0.63 -16.46
C ASP A 187 -5.92 1.79 -16.27
N SER A 188 -4.76 1.74 -16.93
CA SER A 188 -3.70 2.75 -16.90
C SER A 188 -3.03 2.95 -15.53
N ARG A 189 -3.18 1.99 -14.60
CA ARG A 189 -2.35 1.93 -13.39
C ARG A 189 -1.10 1.10 -13.63
N LEU A 190 -0.03 1.46 -12.95
CA LEU A 190 1.16 0.64 -12.81
C LEU A 190 1.04 -0.17 -11.53
N GLU A 191 1.09 -1.48 -11.66
CA GLU A 191 1.32 -2.39 -10.54
C GLU A 191 2.83 -2.49 -10.29
N LEU A 192 3.22 -2.44 -9.02
CA LEU A 192 4.62 -2.35 -8.58
C LEU A 192 4.98 -3.52 -7.69
N LEU A 193 6.11 -4.16 -7.97
CA LEU A 193 6.80 -5.07 -7.07
C LEU A 193 8.14 -4.45 -6.69
N LEU A 194 8.36 -4.31 -5.39
CA LEU A 194 9.51 -3.64 -4.81
C LEU A 194 10.23 -4.58 -3.85
N ARG A 195 11.54 -4.40 -3.70
CA ARG A 195 12.36 -5.07 -2.69
C ARG A 195 13.09 -4.03 -1.85
N ALA A 196 13.04 -4.15 -0.53
CA ALA A 196 13.75 -3.22 0.35
C ALA A 196 15.28 -3.34 0.17
N LYS A 197 15.96 -2.20 0.19
CA LYS A 197 17.42 -2.13 0.27
C LYS A 197 17.80 -2.05 1.75
N ALA A 198 18.78 -2.85 2.20
CA ALA A 198 19.36 -2.69 3.54
C ALA A 198 20.09 -1.35 3.68
#